data_AF-A0A958C7T9-F1
#
_entry.id   AF-A0A958C7T9-F1
#
_cell.length_a   1.000
_cell.length_b   1.000
_cell.length_c   1.000
_cell.angle_alpha   90.00
_cell.angle_beta   90.00
_cell.angle_gamma   90.00
#
_symmetry.space_group_name_H-M   'P 1'
#
loop_
_entity.id
_entity.type
_entity.pdbx_description
1 polymer ?
#
loop_
_entity_poly.entity_id
_entity_poly.type
_entity_poly.pdbx_seq_one_letter_code
_entity_poly.pdbx_strand_id
1 'polypeptide(L)'
;ALLLINLSYVDMSDFHASEIESVTRLTQTRPDSVVLAHWGDAGAMHYQQIVNDLRTDVTVINAFFISPENLKTLIEDSLAGGRAVYATYSSGLPLDHVQLVAAGDEFQLVPKRPVPSNRHPIVQQRRNP
;
A
#
# COMPACT_ATOMS: atom_id res chain seq x y z
N ALA A 1 -28.97 24.92 11.87
CA ALA A 1 -30.10 23.98 11.74
C ALA A 1 -29.82 22.83 10.76
N LEU A 2 -29.14 23.05 9.63
CA LEU A 2 -28.76 22.00 8.66
C LEU A 2 -27.89 20.86 9.22
N LEU A 3 -27.15 21.10 10.31
CA LEU A 3 -26.30 20.08 10.95
C LEU A 3 -27.11 19.03 11.74
N LEU A 4 -28.27 19.40 12.28
CA LEU A 4 -29.09 18.52 13.13
C LEU A 4 -30.05 17.63 12.31
N ILE A 5 -30.52 18.11 11.16
CA ILE A 5 -31.46 17.38 10.31
C ILE A 5 -30.76 16.23 9.56
N ASN A 6 -29.46 16.34 9.31
CA ASN A 6 -28.69 15.28 8.65
C ASN A 6 -28.33 14.13 9.59
N LEU A 7 -28.25 14.36 10.90
CA LEU A 7 -27.89 13.30 11.88
C LEU A 7 -28.91 12.15 11.92
N SER A 8 -30.19 12.40 11.63
CA SER A 8 -31.22 11.35 11.54
C SER A 8 -31.10 10.43 10.32
N TYR A 9 -30.25 10.76 9.36
CA TYR A 9 -29.95 9.93 8.18
C TYR A 9 -28.55 9.32 8.21
N VAL A 10 -27.71 9.72 9.17
CA VAL A 10 -26.38 9.14 9.35
C VAL A 10 -26.54 7.96 10.28
N ASP A 11 -26.47 6.75 9.71
CA ASP A 11 -26.33 5.54 10.49
C ASP A 11 -24.96 5.54 11.16
N MET A 12 -24.95 5.64 12.49
CA MET A 12 -23.74 5.65 13.31
C MET A 12 -23.38 4.23 13.79
N SER A 13 -24.13 3.19 13.41
CA SER A 13 -23.83 1.82 13.83
C SER A 13 -22.50 1.31 13.26
N ASP A 14 -22.05 1.86 12.14
CA ASP A 14 -20.74 1.58 11.52
C ASP A 14 -19.58 2.45 12.04
N PHE A 15 -19.81 3.35 13.01
CA PHE A 15 -18.75 4.23 13.52
C PHE A 15 -17.58 3.46 14.15
N HIS A 16 -17.83 2.23 14.61
CA HIS A 16 -16.83 1.32 15.15
C HIS A 16 -16.10 0.49 14.09
N ALA A 17 -16.63 0.37 12.87
CA ALA A 17 -16.01 -0.44 11.82
C ALA A 17 -14.65 0.12 11.42
N SER A 18 -14.57 1.43 11.17
CA SER A 18 -13.29 2.09 10.82
C SER A 18 -12.27 2.03 11.96
N GLU A 19 -12.72 2.07 13.22
CA GLU A 19 -11.85 1.87 14.39
C GLU A 19 -11.25 0.46 14.38
N ILE A 20 -12.10 -0.57 14.32
CA ILE A 20 -11.67 -1.98 14.33
C ILE A 20 -10.77 -2.28 13.14
N GLU A 21 -11.12 -1.81 11.94
CA GLU A 21 -10.32 -2.00 10.73
C GLU A 21 -8.95 -1.34 10.85
N SER A 22 -8.86 -0.11 11.36
CA SER A 22 -7.58 0.60 11.53
C SER A 22 -6.65 -0.11 12.52
N VAL A 23 -7.20 -0.60 13.64
CA VAL A 23 -6.45 -1.39 14.63
C VAL A 23 -5.98 -2.71 14.02
N THR A 24 -6.88 -3.39 13.28
CA THR A 24 -6.58 -4.67 12.63
C THR A 24 -5.46 -4.52 11.61
N ARG A 25 -5.55 -3.53 10.71
CA ARG A 25 -4.53 -3.24 9.71
C ARG A 25 -3.17 -3.00 10.36
N LEU A 26 -3.07 -2.03 11.26
CA LEU A 26 -1.82 -1.69 11.96
C LEU A 26 -1.21 -2.89 12.70
N THR A 27 -2.04 -3.70 13.37
CA THR A 27 -1.55 -4.85 14.15
C THR A 27 -1.02 -5.96 13.24
N GLN A 28 -1.63 -6.16 12.07
CA GLN A 28 -1.20 -7.17 11.09
C GLN A 28 0.00 -6.72 10.25
N THR A 29 0.23 -5.41 10.11
CA THR A 29 1.36 -4.89 9.36
C THR A 29 2.69 -5.24 10.04
N ARG A 30 3.71 -5.60 9.25
CA ARG A 30 5.07 -5.85 9.77
C ARG A 30 5.67 -4.61 10.46
N PRO A 31 6.60 -4.78 11.42
CA PRO A 31 7.35 -3.65 11.98
C PRO A 31 8.14 -2.88 10.94
N ASP A 32 8.31 -1.57 11.19
CA ASP A 32 9.09 -0.63 10.36
C ASP A 32 8.65 -0.53 8.89
N SER A 33 7.42 -0.92 8.57
CA SER A 33 6.88 -0.93 7.21
C SER A 33 6.30 0.42 6.79
N VAL A 34 5.93 0.52 5.51
CA VAL A 34 5.13 1.60 4.94
C VAL A 34 3.74 1.07 4.57
N VAL A 35 2.69 1.79 4.92
CA VAL A 35 1.31 1.51 4.50
C VAL A 35 0.81 2.67 3.65
N LEU A 36 0.41 2.36 2.42
CA LEU A 36 -0.22 3.27 1.47
C LEU A 36 -1.73 3.13 1.61
N ALA A 37 -2.41 4.20 1.99
CA ALA A 37 -3.83 4.18 2.28
C ALA A 37 -4.55 5.38 1.67
N HIS A 38 -5.83 5.22 1.35
CA HIS A 38 -6.70 6.36 1.00
C HIS A 38 -7.05 7.18 2.24
N TRP A 39 -7.58 8.39 2.02
CA TRP A 39 -7.83 9.39 3.07
C TRP A 39 -8.50 8.80 4.33
N GLY A 40 -9.60 8.05 4.16
CA GLY A 40 -10.37 7.51 5.28
C GLY A 40 -9.54 6.57 6.16
N ASP A 41 -8.92 5.57 5.52
CA ASP A 41 -8.09 4.58 6.18
C ASP A 41 -6.85 5.20 6.83
N ALA A 42 -6.16 6.09 6.11
CA ALA A 42 -4.97 6.77 6.59
C ALA A 42 -5.27 7.60 7.85
N GLY A 43 -6.37 8.36 7.83
CA GLY A 43 -6.80 9.16 8.98
C GLY A 43 -7.16 8.32 10.20
N ALA A 44 -7.88 7.21 9.99
CA ALA A 44 -8.22 6.28 11.07
C ALA A 44 -6.96 5.65 11.69
N MET A 45 -6.01 5.20 10.87
CA MET A 45 -4.74 4.64 11.38
C MET A 45 -3.89 5.70 12.09
N HIS A 46 -3.77 6.91 11.55
CA HIS A 46 -3.06 8.01 12.23
C HIS A 46 -3.67 8.33 13.59
N TYR A 47 -5.01 8.30 13.70
CA TYR A 47 -5.68 8.47 14.99
C TYR A 47 -5.22 7.40 15.99
N GLN A 48 -5.20 6.13 15.59
CA GLN A 48 -4.72 5.04 16.47
C GLN A 48 -3.25 5.24 16.88
N GLN A 49 -2.39 5.67 15.95
CA GLN A 49 -0.97 5.93 16.22
C GLN A 49 -0.77 7.08 17.21
N ILE A 50 -1.54 8.16 17.07
CA ILE A 50 -1.36 9.38 17.88
C ILE A 50 -2.03 9.26 19.24
N VAL A 51 -3.27 8.75 19.28
CA VAL A 51 -4.09 8.75 20.48
C VAL A 51 -3.85 7.51 21.33
N ASN A 52 -3.68 6.35 20.69
CA ASN A 52 -3.55 5.06 21.36
C ASN A 52 -2.12 4.50 21.36
N ASP A 53 -1.15 5.25 20.83
CA ASP A 53 0.27 4.84 20.70
C ASP A 53 0.46 3.49 19.97
N LEU A 54 -0.48 3.16 19.08
CA LEU A 54 -0.50 1.87 18.41
C LEU A 54 0.42 1.89 17.19
N ARG A 55 1.47 1.07 17.18
CA ARG A 55 2.35 0.84 16.02
C ARG A 55 2.89 2.13 15.39
N THR A 56 3.46 2.97 16.23
CA THR A 56 4.14 4.22 15.83
C THR A 56 5.39 3.99 14.97
N ASP A 57 5.87 2.74 14.89
CA ASP A 57 6.92 2.26 13.99
C ASP A 57 6.47 2.14 12.52
N VAL A 58 5.17 1.98 12.27
CA VAL A 58 4.62 1.85 10.91
C VAL A 58 4.43 3.25 10.31
N THR A 59 4.97 3.48 9.11
CA THR A 59 4.74 4.75 8.40
C THR A 59 3.47 4.67 7.56
N VAL A 60 2.40 5.34 7.98
CA VAL A 60 1.14 5.44 7.23
C VAL A 60 1.15 6.67 6.33
N ILE A 61 0.93 6.49 5.04
CA ILE A 61 0.96 7.53 4.02
C ILE A 61 -0.40 7.62 3.32
N ASN A 62 -0.98 8.81 3.32
CA ASN A 62 -2.17 9.10 2.56
C ASN A 62 -1.80 9.28 1.07
N ALA A 63 -2.14 8.28 0.25
CA ALA A 63 -1.79 8.25 -1.16
C ALA A 63 -2.62 9.22 -2.03
N PHE A 64 -3.62 9.90 -1.48
CA PHE A 64 -4.42 10.87 -2.24
C PHE A 64 -3.62 12.13 -2.62
N PHE A 65 -2.62 12.51 -1.82
CA PHE A 65 -1.89 13.77 -1.96
C PHE A 65 -0.51 13.62 -2.60
N ILE A 66 -0.18 12.44 -3.11
CA ILE A 66 1.12 12.16 -3.73
C ILE A 66 0.95 12.01 -5.23
N SER A 67 1.85 12.63 -6.01
CA SER A 67 1.85 12.43 -7.47
C SER A 67 2.26 10.99 -7.79
N PRO A 68 1.84 10.43 -8.94
CA PRO A 68 2.22 9.07 -9.33
C PRO A 68 3.74 8.82 -9.36
N GLU A 69 4.52 9.82 -9.76
CA GLU A 69 5.97 9.76 -9.89
C GLU A 69 6.64 9.73 -8.51
N ASN A 70 6.15 10.55 -7.58
CA ASN A 70 6.63 10.55 -6.20
C ASN A 70 6.22 9.26 -5.47
N LEU A 71 5.01 8.75 -5.75
CA LEU A 71 4.56 7.47 -5.20
C LEU A 71 5.43 6.32 -5.66
N LYS A 72 5.78 6.29 -6.95
CA LYS A 72 6.72 5.31 -7.50
C LYS A 72 8.06 5.38 -6.78
N THR A 73 8.64 6.57 -6.68
CA THR A 73 9.95 6.78 -6.04
C THR A 73 9.91 6.33 -4.57
N LEU A 74 8.88 6.70 -3.83
CA LEU A 74 8.66 6.29 -2.44
C LEU A 74 8.62 4.76 -2.27
N ILE A 75 7.89 4.07 -3.15
CA ILE A 75 7.79 2.61 -3.14
C ILE A 75 9.16 1.99 -3.42
N GLU A 76 9.85 2.45 -4.46
CA GLU A 76 11.15 1.93 -4.87
C GLU A 76 12.20 2.13 -3.77
N ASP A 77 12.29 3.33 -3.19
CA ASP A 77 13.23 3.64 -2.11
C ASP A 77 12.94 2.82 -0.84
N SER A 78 11.66 2.66 -0.49
CA SER A 78 11.26 1.85 0.68
C SER A 78 11.66 0.39 0.51
N LEU A 79 11.36 -0.19 -0.65
CA LEU A 79 11.71 -1.58 -0.97
C LEU A 79 13.22 -1.78 -1.06
N ALA A 80 13.96 -0.82 -1.66
CA ALA A 80 15.42 -0.85 -1.72
C ALA A 80 16.07 -0.77 -0.34
N GLY A 81 15.47 0.00 0.58
CA GLY A 81 15.85 0.07 1.99
C GLY A 81 15.44 -1.14 2.82
N GLY A 82 14.82 -2.17 2.22
CA GLY A 82 14.38 -3.38 2.90
C GLY A 82 13.09 -3.24 3.71
N ARG A 83 12.38 -2.11 3.60
CA ARG A 83 11.10 -1.89 4.27
C ARG A 83 9.99 -2.59 3.50
N ALA A 84 9.10 -3.28 4.21
CA ALA A 84 7.90 -3.81 3.60
C ALA A 84 6.95 -2.66 3.22
N VAL A 85 6.29 -2.77 2.08
CA VAL A 85 5.28 -1.79 1.61
C VAL A 85 3.96 -2.51 1.42
N TYR A 86 2.92 -1.97 2.04
CA TYR A 86 1.54 -2.46 1.96
C TYR A 86 0.63 -1.40 1.35
N ALA A 87 -0.46 -1.81 0.72
CA ALA A 87 -1.49 -0.93 0.21
C ALA A 87 -2.89 -1.45 0.54
N THR A 88 -3.78 -0.55 0.98
CA THR A 88 -5.20 -0.87 1.24
C THR A 88 -6.04 -0.89 -0.05
N TYR A 89 -5.41 -0.65 -1.20
CA TYR A 89 -6.03 -0.53 -2.51
C TYR A 89 -5.14 -1.13 -3.59
N SER A 90 -5.72 -1.50 -4.74
CA SER A 90 -5.00 -2.13 -5.85
C SER A 90 -4.94 -1.29 -7.12
N SER A 91 -5.84 -0.31 -7.27
CA SER A 91 -5.92 0.56 -8.46
C SER A 91 -4.99 1.77 -8.35
N GLY A 92 -4.43 2.22 -9.47
CA GLY A 92 -3.57 3.42 -9.49
C GLY A 92 -2.17 3.23 -8.91
N LEU A 93 -1.81 2.02 -8.48
CA LEU A 93 -0.44 1.70 -8.07
C LEU A 93 0.48 1.54 -9.30
N PRO A 94 1.75 1.95 -9.22
CA PRO A 94 2.71 1.80 -10.31
C PRO A 94 3.19 0.35 -10.40
N LEU A 95 2.40 -0.51 -11.06
CA LEU A 95 2.63 -1.96 -11.13
C LEU A 95 3.73 -2.37 -12.12
N ASP A 96 4.44 -1.45 -12.76
CA ASP A 96 5.45 -1.78 -13.78
C ASP A 96 6.59 -2.63 -13.19
N HIS A 97 7.03 -2.30 -11.97
CA HIS A 97 8.18 -2.92 -11.30
C HIS A 97 7.84 -3.69 -10.03
N VAL A 98 6.59 -3.63 -9.58
CA VAL A 98 6.11 -4.35 -8.38
C VAL A 98 4.92 -5.22 -8.73
N GLN A 99 4.77 -6.32 -8.02
CA GLN A 99 3.57 -7.16 -8.06
C GLN A 99 2.87 -7.09 -6.70
N LEU A 100 1.55 -7.23 -6.73
CA LEU A 100 0.73 -7.27 -5.53
C LEU A 100 0.58 -8.72 -5.06
N VAL A 101 0.81 -8.95 -3.77
CA VAL A 101 0.58 -10.22 -3.10
C VAL A 101 -0.46 -9.97 -2.01
N ALA A 102 -1.55 -10.75 -2.01
CA ALA A 102 -2.55 -10.64 -0.95
C ALA A 102 -1.92 -10.92 0.43
N ALA A 103 -2.17 -10.04 1.38
CA ALA A 103 -1.63 -10.10 2.73
C ALA A 103 -2.74 -9.68 3.71
N GLY A 104 -3.61 -10.63 4.06
CA GLY A 104 -4.83 -10.32 4.81
C GLY A 104 -5.80 -9.50 3.96
N ASP A 105 -6.27 -8.37 4.51
CA ASP A 105 -7.16 -7.43 3.84
C ASP A 105 -6.41 -6.39 2.99
N GLU A 106 -5.08 -6.50 2.92
CA GLU A 106 -4.21 -5.57 2.20
C GLU A 106 -3.42 -6.28 1.09
N PHE A 107 -2.73 -5.48 0.29
CA PHE A 107 -1.78 -5.96 -0.71
C PHE A 107 -0.36 -5.61 -0.31
N GLN A 108 0.51 -6.61 -0.17
CA GLN A 108 1.94 -6.38 -0.06
C GLN A 108 2.52 -6.14 -1.46
N LEU A 109 3.26 -5.04 -1.61
CA LEU A 109 4.02 -4.75 -2.82
C LEU A 109 5.37 -5.45 -2.74
N VAL A 110 5.67 -6.30 -3.71
CA VAL A 110 6.97 -6.98 -3.81
C VAL A 110 7.61 -6.69 -5.17
N PRO A 111 8.94 -6.51 -5.25
CA PRO A 111 9.63 -6.30 -6.52
C PRO A 111 9.35 -7.45 -7.48
N LYS A 112 9.04 -7.13 -8.75
CA LYS A 112 9.02 -8.14 -9.80
C LYS A 112 10.44 -8.65 -10.00
N ARG A 113 10.63 -9.97 -9.93
CA ARG A 113 11.91 -10.55 -10.34
C ARG A 113 12.10 -10.27 -11.84
N PRO A 114 13.28 -9.81 -12.27
CA PRO A 114 13.56 -9.70 -13.69
C PRO A 114 13.40 -11.09 -14.31
N VAL A 115 12.50 -11.21 -15.28
CA VAL A 115 12.43 -12.42 -16.11
C VAL A 115 13.76 -12.49 -16.84
N PRO A 116 14.57 -13.55 -16.67
CA PRO A 116 15.79 -13.69 -17.44
C PRO A 116 15.40 -13.72 -18.92
N SER A 117 15.79 -12.67 -19.65
CA SER A 117 15.64 -12.61 -21.10
C SER A 117 16.40 -13.80 -21.67
N ASN A 118 15.70 -14.83 -22.14
CA ASN A 118 16.31 -15.95 -22.83
C ASN A 118 17.19 -15.39 -23.94
N ARG A 119 18.49 -15.69 -23.82
CA ARG A 119 19.51 -15.38 -24.83
C ARG A 119 18.99 -15.85 -26.19
N HIS A 120 19.07 -14.97 -27.18
CA HIS A 120 18.83 -15.32 -28.58
C HIS A 120 19.64 -16.59 -28.90
N PRO A 121 19.07 -17.61 -29.59
CA PRO A 121 19.90 -18.67 -30.12
C PRO A 121 20.84 -18.03 -31.15
N ILE A 122 22.14 -18.14 -30.89
CA ILE A 122 23.19 -17.84 -31.87
C ILE A 122 22.97 -18.84 -33.00
N VAL A 123 22.28 -18.43 -34.07
CA VAL A 123 22.27 -19.18 -35.33
C VAL A 123 23.69 -19.05 -35.88
N GLN A 124 24.52 -20.05 -35.56
CA GLN A 124 25.78 -20.25 -36.26
C GLN A 124 25.44 -20.50 -37.73
N GLN A 125 25.55 -19.45 -38.55
CA GLN A 125 25.71 -19.61 -39.99
C GLN A 125 26.99 -20.42 -40.21
N ARG A 126 26.84 -21.74 -40.35
CA ARG A 126 27.84 -22.56 -41.02
C ARG A 126 27.85 -22.13 -42.48
N ARG A 127 28.74 -21.18 -42.80
CA ARG A 127 29.36 -21.13 -44.11
C ARG A 127 30.17 -22.41 -44.26
N ASN A 128 29.95 -23.13 -45.34
CA ASN A 128 30.88 -24.11 -45.86
C ASN A 128 30.87 -24.05 -47.40
N PRO A 129 31.98 -24.45 -48.02
CA PRO A 129 32.67 -23.73 -49.10
C PRO A 129 32.11 -23.94 -50.50
#